data_AF-A0A7X3S9W2-F1
#
_entry.id   AF-A0A7X3S9W2-F1
#
_cell.length_a   1.000
_cell.length_b   1.000
_cell.length_c   1.000
_cell.angle_alpha   90.00
_cell.angle_beta   90.00
_cell.angle_gamma   90.00
#
_symmetry.space_group_name_H-M   'P 1'
#
loop_
_entity.id
_entity.type
_entity.pdbx_description
1 polymer ?
#
loop_
_entity_poly.entity_id
_entity_poly.type
_entity_poly.pdbx_seq_one_letter_code
_entity_poly.pdbx_strand_id
1 'polypeptide(L)' 'MIVLVVFVTTYALIAMVIGDLTLQQSSTLARFTYFAIAGLVWVIPAGAIIWWMERRPKV' A
#
# COMPACT_ATOMS: atom_id res chain seq x y z
N MET A 1 4.21 15.56 0.80
CA MET A 1 3.47 15.17 -0.42
C MET A 1 4.26 14.21 -1.29
N ILE A 2 5.42 14.59 -1.83
CA ILE A 2 6.21 13.72 -2.76
C ILE A 2 6.52 12.35 -2.16
N VAL A 3 7.01 12.27 -0.92
CA VAL A 3 7.34 11.00 -0.25
C VAL A 3 6.15 10.03 -0.20
N LEU A 4 4.97 10.54 0.14
CA LEU A 4 3.75 9.73 0.29
C LEU A 4 3.28 9.23 -1.09
N VAL A 5 3.35 10.08 -2.11
CA VAL A 5 3.00 9.72 -3.49
C VAL A 5 3.94 8.63 -4.01
N VAL A 6 5.25 8.82 -3.91
CA VAL A 6 6.23 7.81 -4.36
C VAL A 6 6.00 6.49 -3.63
N PHE A 7 5.83 6.53 -2.30
CA PHE A 7 5.55 5.34 -1.50
C PHE A 7 4.28 4.59 -1.99
N VAL A 8 3.16 5.29 -2.12
CA VAL A 8 1.88 4.72 -2.57
C VAL A 8 1.99 4.12 -3.96
N THR A 9 2.61 4.86 -4.89
CA THR A 9 2.72 4.39 -6.27
C THR A 9 3.59 3.15 -6.35
N THR A 10 4.76 3.14 -5.73
CA THR A 10 5.65 1.97 -5.73
C THR A 10 5.00 0.78 -5.04
N TYR A 11 4.36 0.98 -3.90
CA TYR A 11 3.67 -0.08 -3.18
C TYR A 11 2.54 -0.70 -4.01
N ALA A 12 1.70 0.12 -4.65
CA ALA A 12 0.58 -0.36 -5.46
C ALA A 12 1.06 -1.19 -6.66
N LEU A 13 2.14 -0.76 -7.32
CA LEU A 13 2.74 -1.52 -8.41
C LEU A 13 3.29 -2.87 -7.94
N ILE A 14 3.98 -2.90 -6.78
CA ILE A 14 4.49 -4.14 -6.20
C ILE A 14 3.33 -5.11 -5.87
N ALA A 15 2.29 -4.62 -5.20
CA ALA A 15 1.12 -5.43 -4.85
C ALA A 15 0.40 -5.98 -6.10
N MET A 16 0.33 -5.19 -7.17
CA MET A 16 -0.23 -5.62 -8.45
C MET A 16 0.60 -6.72 -9.10
N VAL A 17 1.92 -6.54 -9.20
CA VAL A 17 2.83 -7.54 -9.79
C VAL A 17 2.80 -8.85 -9.00
N ILE A 18 2.84 -8.77 -7.67
CA ILE A 18 2.74 -9.97 -6.82
C ILE A 18 1.38 -10.66 -7.04
N GLY A 19 0.28 -9.89 -7.05
CA GLY A 19 -1.05 -10.44 -7.27
C GLY A 19 -1.19 -11.14 -8.62
N ASP A 20 -0.64 -10.55 -9.68
CA ASP A 20 -0.63 -11.15 -11.01
C ASP A 20 0.21 -12.44 -11.03
N LEU A 21 1.46 -12.39 -10.54
CA LEU A 21 2.37 -13.54 -10.58
C LEU A 21 1.91 -14.72 -9.70
N THR A 22 1.23 -14.45 -8.59
CA THR A 22 0.93 -15.49 -7.57
C THR A 22 -0.51 -15.98 -7.59
N LEU A 23 -1.47 -15.17 -8.05
CA LEU A 23 -2.90 -15.50 -7.92
C LEU A 23 -3.59 -15.82 -9.25
N GLN A 24 -2.84 -15.94 -10.35
CA GLN A 24 -3.35 -16.22 -11.69
C GLN A 24 -4.18 -17.51 -11.83
N GLN A 25 -3.98 -18.51 -10.97
CA GLN A 25 -4.78 -19.74 -10.95
C GLN A 25 -5.64 -19.87 -9.68
N SER A 26 -5.62 -18.87 -8.80
CA SER A 26 -6.36 -18.87 -7.55
C SER A 26 -7.83 -18.49 -7.76
N SER A 27 -8.68 -18.93 -6.84
CA SER A 27 -10.11 -18.61 -6.84
C SER A 27 -10.35 -17.09 -6.69
N THR A 28 -11.50 -16.63 -7.17
CA THR A 28 -11.91 -15.22 -7.09
C THR A 28 -11.88 -14.69 -5.65
N LEU A 29 -12.28 -15.52 -4.68
CA LEU A 29 -12.27 -15.14 -3.27
C LEU A 29 -10.84 -14.92 -2.75
N ALA A 30 -9.88 -15.78 -3.13
CA ALA A 30 -8.48 -15.64 -2.73
C ALA A 30 -7.83 -14.37 -3.32
N ARG A 31 -8.15 -14.03 -4.58
CA ARG A 31 -7.74 -12.75 -5.18
C ARG A 31 -8.33 -11.57 -4.43
N PHE A 32 -9.63 -11.62 -4.16
CA PHE A 32 -10.33 -10.56 -3.47
C PHE A 32 -9.74 -10.31 -2.07
N THR A 33 -9.54 -11.37 -1.28
CA THR A 33 -8.97 -11.23 0.07
C THR A 33 -7.54 -10.70 0.03
N TYR A 34 -6.72 -11.15 -0.93
CA TYR A 34 -5.37 -10.60 -1.11
C TYR A 34 -5.40 -9.09 -1.40
N PHE A 35 -6.17 -8.65 -2.40
CA PHE A 35 -6.23 -7.23 -2.76
C PHE A 35 -6.91 -6.37 -1.67
N ALA A 36 -7.89 -6.93 -0.95
CA ALA A 36 -8.49 -6.25 0.20
C ALA A 36 -7.46 -6.02 1.31
N ILE A 37 -6.68 -7.04 1.67
CA ILE A 37 -5.64 -6.91 2.70
C ILE A 37 -4.51 -6.01 2.20
N ALA A 38 -3.96 -6.25 1.01
CA ALA A 38 -2.89 -5.44 0.44
C ALA A 38 -3.30 -3.96 0.31
N GLY A 39 -4.55 -3.70 -0.06
CA GLY A 39 -5.14 -2.36 -0.15
C GLY A 39 -5.38 -1.68 1.20
N LEU A 40 -5.40 -2.41 2.31
CA LEU A 40 -5.53 -1.84 3.66
C LEU A 40 -4.18 -1.71 4.37
N VAL A 41 -3.26 -2.64 4.14
CA VAL A 41 -1.94 -2.69 4.82
C VAL A 41 -1.15 -1.40 4.63
N TRP A 42 -1.21 -0.75 3.46
CA TRP A 42 -0.46 0.48 3.20
C TRP A 42 -0.97 1.72 3.96
N VAL A 43 -2.18 1.66 4.52
CA VAL A 43 -2.73 2.75 5.35
C VAL A 43 -1.87 2.96 6.60
N ILE A 44 -1.32 1.89 7.17
CA ILE A 44 -0.45 1.92 8.35
C ILE A 44 0.81 2.77 8.08
N PRO A 45 1.65 2.47 7.07
CA PRO A 45 2.81 3.29 6.75
C PRO A 45 2.43 4.69 6.26
N ALA A 46 1.31 4.87 5.53
CA ALA A 46 0.84 6.21 5.17
C ALA A 46 0.54 7.06 6.42
N GLY A 47 -0.15 6.49 7.42
CA GLY A 47 -0.42 7.13 8.70
C GLY A 47 0.86 7.46 9.48
N ALA A 48 1.83 6.56 9.49
CA ALA A 48 3.13 6.80 10.12
C ALA A 48 3.89 7.97 9.46
N ILE A 49 3.86 8.06 8.13
CA ILE A 49 4.49 9.17 7.38
C ILE A 49 3.79 10.50 7.71
N ILE A 50 2.46 10.54 7.74
CA ILE A 50 1.70 11.76 8.07
C ILE A 50 1.99 12.20 9.51
N TRP A 51 1.96 11.27 10.46
CA TRP A 51 2.27 11.55 11.85
C TRP A 51 3.68 12.10 12.05
N TRP A 52 4.66 11.57 11.31
CA TRP A 52 6.02 12.10 11.32
C TRP A 52 6.11 13.51 10.72
N MET A 53 5.33 13.80 9.66
CA MET A 53 5.25 15.15 9.09
C MET A 53 4.64 16.15 10.07
N GLU A 54 3.65 15.75 10.84
CA GLU A 54 2.96 16.61 11.82
C GLU A 54 3.84 16.96 13.04
N ARG A 55 4.80 16.11 13.39
CA ARG A 55 5.76 16.34 14.49
C ARG A 55 6.89 17.31 14.15
N ARG A 56 6.97 17.84 12.92
CA ARG A 56 8.00 18.81 12.57
C ARG A 56 7.73 20.13 13.30
N PRO A 57 8.74 20.76 13.95
CA PRO A 57 8.54 22.02 14.66
C PRO A 57 7.96 23.07 13.71
N LYS A 58 6.83 23.66 14.09
CA LYS A 58 6.31 24.86 13.44
C LYS A 58 7.24 26.00 13.87
N VAL A 59 8.11 26.44 12.96
CA VAL A 59 9.05 27.54 13.16
C VAL A 59 8.30 28.84 13.38
#